data_AF-A0A1D6L3C1-F1
#
_entry.id   AF-A0A1D6L3C1-F1
#
_cell.length_a   1.000
_cell.length_b   1.000
_cell.length_c   1.000
_cell.angle_alpha   90.00
_cell.angle_beta   90.00
_cell.angle_gamma   90.00
#
_symmetry.space_group_name_H-M   'P 1'
#
loop_
_entity.id
_entity.type
_entity.pdbx_description
1 polymer ?
#
loop_
_entity_poly.entity_id
_entity_poly.type
_entity_poly.pdbx_seq_one_letter_code
_entity_poly.pdbx_strand_id
1 'polypeptide(L)'
;MERWAAANQRAAQTLAQYGTTRLNVDLLDGSVSYPESMPDHVEGSSVVKPLSYEEEQLTRVFYEQKIQEVCAAFKFPHKIQATAIIYFKRFYLQWSVMEHQPKHIMLTCVYASCKVEENHVSAEELGKGIQQDHQIILNNEMILLKVCHFHILFC
;
A
#
# COMPACT_ATOMS: atom_id res chain seq x y z
N MET A 1 -19.34 -3.03 -1.56
CA MET A 1 -19.08 -2.27 -2.81
C MET A 1 -18.86 -0.78 -2.53
N GLU A 2 -19.55 -0.19 -1.55
CA GLU A 2 -19.50 1.27 -1.24
C GLU A 2 -18.15 1.82 -0.72
N ARG A 3 -17.40 1.07 0.11
CA ARG A 3 -16.17 1.57 0.74
C ARG A 3 -15.05 1.88 -0.26
N TRP A 4 -14.90 1.07 -1.29
CA TRP A 4 -13.94 1.32 -2.36
C TRP A 4 -14.34 2.54 -3.21
N ALA A 5 -15.61 2.65 -3.57
CA ALA A 5 -16.09 3.78 -4.37
C ALA A 5 -15.85 5.12 -3.64
N ALA A 6 -16.07 5.14 -2.32
CA ALA A 6 -15.76 6.29 -1.48
C ALA A 6 -14.24 6.58 -1.40
N ALA A 7 -13.38 5.55 -1.35
CA ALA A 7 -11.93 5.74 -1.37
C ALA A 7 -11.43 6.30 -2.72
N ASN A 8 -11.92 5.74 -3.83
CA ASN A 8 -11.57 6.20 -5.17
C ASN A 8 -12.08 7.63 -5.44
N GLN A 9 -13.30 7.94 -4.98
CA GLN A 9 -13.85 9.28 -5.09
C GLN A 9 -13.05 10.31 -4.26
N ARG A 10 -12.62 9.95 -3.05
CA ARG A 10 -11.73 10.80 -2.23
C ARG A 10 -10.39 11.02 -2.94
N ALA A 11 -9.73 9.98 -3.43
CA ALA A 11 -8.46 10.11 -4.15
C ALA A 11 -8.58 10.99 -5.40
N ALA A 12 -9.67 10.84 -6.17
CA ALA A 12 -9.95 11.68 -7.33
C ALA A 12 -10.19 13.15 -6.96
N GLN A 13 -10.89 13.42 -5.85
CA GLN A 13 -11.09 14.77 -5.32
C GLN A 13 -9.76 15.39 -4.83
N THR A 14 -8.94 14.61 -4.13
CA THR A 14 -7.63 15.05 -3.65
C THR A 14 -6.69 15.36 -4.81
N LEU A 15 -6.68 14.53 -5.86
CA LEU A 15 -5.92 14.79 -7.07
C LEU A 15 -6.37 16.08 -7.76
N ALA A 16 -7.69 16.30 -7.85
CA ALA A 16 -8.24 17.51 -8.45
C ALA A 16 -7.94 18.78 -7.64
N GLN A 17 -7.89 18.66 -6.31
CA GLN A 17 -7.71 19.80 -5.40
C GLN A 17 -6.24 20.15 -5.15
N TYR A 18 -5.36 19.15 -5.06
CA TYR A 18 -3.96 19.32 -4.64
C TYR A 18 -2.93 18.90 -5.70
N GLY A 19 -3.36 18.33 -6.83
CA GLY A 19 -2.47 17.84 -7.88
C GLY A 19 -1.64 16.60 -7.50
N THR A 20 -1.83 16.06 -6.29
CA THR A 20 -1.17 14.87 -5.78
C THR A 20 -2.11 14.07 -4.91
N THR A 21 -2.01 12.74 -4.96
CA THR A 21 -2.71 11.80 -4.08
C THR A 21 -1.84 11.33 -2.92
N ARG A 22 -0.57 11.76 -2.86
CA ARG A 22 0.36 11.35 -1.80
C ARG A 22 0.02 12.08 -0.50
N LEU A 23 -0.24 11.30 0.54
CA LEU A 23 -0.51 11.79 1.88
C LEU A 23 0.76 11.72 2.72
N ASN A 24 0.97 12.75 3.55
CA ASN A 24 1.97 12.68 4.60
C ASN A 24 1.34 11.99 5.82
N VAL A 25 2.11 11.09 6.42
CA VAL A 25 1.71 10.45 7.68
C VAL A 25 2.63 10.96 8.75
N ASP A 26 2.06 11.68 9.70
CA ASP A 26 2.81 12.19 10.83
C ASP A 26 3.20 10.99 11.73
N LEU A 27 4.50 10.78 11.94
CA LEU A 27 5.02 9.57 12.57
C LEU A 27 4.70 9.49 14.07
N LEU A 28 4.28 10.61 14.69
CA LEU A 28 4.05 10.73 16.14
C LEU A 28 2.63 10.36 16.55
N ASP A 29 1.61 10.76 15.79
CA ASP A 29 0.20 10.45 16.05
C ASP A 29 -0.41 9.54 14.97
N GLY A 30 0.31 9.33 13.87
CA GLY A 30 -0.14 8.65 12.66
C GLY A 30 -1.40 9.28 12.07
N SER A 31 -1.60 10.59 12.29
CA SER A 31 -2.56 11.39 11.55
C SER A 31 -2.10 11.48 10.10
N VAL A 32 -3.08 11.46 9.20
CA VAL A 32 -2.83 11.52 7.77
C VAL A 32 -3.17 12.93 7.33
N SER A 33 -2.15 13.68 6.91
CA SER A 33 -2.27 15.06 6.47
C SER A 33 -2.06 15.16 4.95
N TYR A 34 -2.85 16.03 4.32
CA TYR A 34 -2.61 16.41 2.94
C TYR A 34 -1.42 17.37 2.91
N PRO A 35 -0.42 17.19 2.03
CA PRO A 35 0.64 18.18 1.88
C PRO A 35 0.01 19.52 1.44
N GLU A 36 0.44 20.61 2.07
CA GLU A 36 -0.01 21.96 1.69
C GLU A 36 0.36 22.23 0.23
N SER A 37 -0.54 22.92 -0.48
CA SER A 37 -0.35 23.33 -1.87
C SER A 37 0.96 24.09 -2.01
N MET A 38 1.91 23.55 -2.78
CA MET A 38 3.05 24.34 -3.26
C MET A 38 2.52 25.31 -4.33
N PRO A 39 2.55 26.63 -4.11
CA PRO A 39 2.39 27.59 -5.20
C PRO A 39 3.77 27.74 -5.83
N ASP A 40 3.99 27.06 -6.96
CA ASP A 40 4.50 27.68 -8.18
C ASP A 40 4.89 26.63 -9.23
N HIS A 41 4.30 26.82 -10.40
CA HIS A 41 4.68 26.37 -11.73
C HIS A 41 5.83 25.35 -11.86
N VAL A 42 5.47 24.14 -12.34
CA VAL A 42 6.31 23.40 -13.29
C VAL A 42 5.43 23.01 -14.48
N GLU A 43 5.57 23.77 -15.57
CA GLU A 43 5.03 23.43 -16.88
C GLU A 43 5.59 22.06 -17.31
N GLY A 44 4.70 21.08 -17.53
CA GLY A 44 5.06 19.77 -18.05
C GLY A 44 4.36 18.56 -17.40
N SER A 45 3.57 18.75 -16.35
CA SER A 45 2.83 17.63 -15.75
C SER A 45 1.55 17.37 -16.54
N SER A 46 1.58 16.33 -17.39
CA SER A 46 0.38 15.74 -17.98
C SER A 46 -0.72 15.69 -16.92
N VAL A 47 -1.88 16.26 -17.21
CA VAL A 47 -3.09 16.10 -16.38
C VAL A 47 -3.20 14.62 -16.02
N VAL A 48 -2.86 14.27 -14.77
CA VAL A 48 -2.81 12.87 -14.35
C VAL A 48 -4.24 12.40 -14.36
N LYS A 49 -4.61 11.66 -15.40
CA LYS A 49 -5.97 11.15 -15.53
C LYS A 49 -6.16 10.13 -14.40
N PRO A 50 -7.22 10.26 -13.57
CA PRO A 50 -7.50 9.25 -12.56
C PRO A 50 -7.65 7.88 -13.23
N LEU A 51 -7.07 6.85 -12.60
CA LEU A 51 -7.13 5.48 -13.10
C LEU A 51 -8.59 5.05 -13.24
N SER A 52 -8.92 4.39 -14.34
CA SER A 52 -10.23 3.79 -14.50
C SER A 52 -10.42 2.64 -13.51
N TYR A 53 -11.68 2.30 -13.23
CA TYR A 53 -12.02 1.18 -12.37
C TYR A 53 -11.35 -0.14 -12.80
N GLU A 54 -11.36 -0.41 -14.11
CA GLU A 54 -10.78 -1.62 -14.67
C GLU A 54 -9.25 -1.66 -14.50
N GLU A 55 -8.56 -0.54 -14.71
CA GLU A 55 -7.11 -0.44 -14.52
C GLU A 55 -6.71 -0.63 -13.05
N GLU A 56 -7.44 -0.03 -12.10
CA GLU A 56 -7.18 -0.26 -10.68
C GLU A 56 -7.41 -1.72 -10.28
N GLN A 57 -8.46 -2.35 -10.83
CA GLN A 57 -8.77 -3.76 -10.55
C GLN A 57 -7.70 -4.68 -11.12
N LEU A 58 -7.29 -4.48 -12.37
CA LEU A 58 -6.21 -5.23 -13.01
C LEU A 58 -4.90 -5.07 -12.25
N THR A 59 -4.60 -3.85 -11.80
CA THR A 59 -3.41 -3.57 -10.99
C THR A 59 -3.45 -4.36 -9.69
N ARG A 60 -4.57 -4.38 -8.97
CA ARG A 60 -4.71 -5.16 -7.74
C ARG A 60 -4.51 -6.65 -7.96
N VAL A 61 -5.15 -7.22 -8.98
CA VAL A 61 -5.01 -8.66 -9.31
C VAL A 61 -3.57 -8.99 -9.67
N PHE A 62 -2.90 -8.12 -10.43
CA PHE A 62 -1.48 -8.29 -10.77
C PHE A 62 -0.59 -8.33 -9.52
N TYR A 63 -0.79 -7.39 -8.58
CA TYR A 63 0.02 -7.36 -7.36
C TYR A 63 -0.35 -8.47 -6.38
N GLU A 64 -1.59 -8.96 -6.37
CA GLU A 64 -1.94 -10.18 -5.64
C GLU A 64 -1.13 -11.38 -6.13
N GLN A 65 -0.96 -11.54 -7.45
CA GLN A 65 -0.10 -12.58 -8.00
C GLN A 65 1.37 -12.37 -7.64
N LYS A 66 1.85 -11.11 -7.66
CA LYS A 66 3.22 -10.79 -7.22
C LYS A 66 3.49 -11.12 -5.76
N ILE A 67 2.52 -10.98 -4.86
CA ILE A 67 2.65 -11.46 -3.48
C ILE A 67 2.97 -12.96 -3.47
N GLN A 68 2.28 -13.75 -4.28
CA GLN A 68 2.50 -15.20 -4.36
C GLN A 68 3.90 -15.53 -4.87
N GLU A 69 4.35 -14.85 -5.93
CA GLU A 69 5.71 -15.01 -6.46
C GLU A 69 6.78 -14.68 -5.43
N VAL A 70 6.61 -13.57 -4.70
CA VAL A 70 7.54 -13.16 -3.63
C VAL A 70 7.54 -14.18 -2.51
N CYS A 71 6.38 -14.58 -1.99
CA CYS A 71 6.30 -15.60 -0.95
C CYS A 71 6.94 -16.93 -1.40
N ALA A 72 6.75 -17.34 -2.66
CA ALA A 72 7.37 -18.54 -3.21
C ALA A 72 8.90 -18.41 -3.32
N ALA A 73 9.40 -17.26 -3.78
CA ALA A 73 10.84 -17.00 -3.90
C ALA A 73 11.57 -17.05 -2.55
N PHE A 74 10.94 -16.51 -1.50
CA PHE A 74 11.45 -16.57 -0.14
C PHE A 74 11.08 -17.87 0.61
N LYS A 75 10.40 -18.82 -0.05
CA LYS A 75 9.93 -20.09 0.51
C LYS A 75 9.10 -19.94 1.80
N PHE A 76 8.28 -18.89 1.85
CA PHE A 76 7.40 -18.67 2.99
C PHE A 76 6.27 -19.71 3.05
N PRO A 77 5.83 -20.10 4.26
CA PRO A 77 4.66 -20.93 4.43
C PRO A 77 3.42 -20.31 3.79
N HIS A 78 2.50 -21.17 3.31
CA HIS A 78 1.23 -20.73 2.72
C HIS A 78 0.41 -19.83 3.66
N LYS A 79 0.56 -19.97 4.97
CA LYS A 79 -0.10 -19.12 5.96
C LYS A 79 0.34 -17.66 5.83
N ILE A 80 1.65 -17.38 5.71
CA ILE A 80 2.18 -16.03 5.48
C ILE A 80 1.63 -15.45 4.17
N GLN A 81 1.63 -16.24 3.10
CA GLN A 81 1.11 -15.82 1.80
C GLN A 81 -0.38 -15.44 1.88
N ALA A 82 -1.20 -16.27 2.54
CA ALA A 82 -2.62 -16.00 2.71
C ALA A 82 -2.85 -14.71 3.51
N THR A 83 -2.15 -14.54 4.63
CA THR A 83 -2.23 -13.34 5.48
C THR A 83 -1.83 -12.08 4.72
N ALA A 84 -0.74 -12.14 3.93
CA ALA A 84 -0.28 -11.00 3.14
C ALA A 84 -1.30 -10.57 2.08
N ILE A 85 -1.94 -11.54 1.39
CA ILE A 85 -3.00 -11.26 0.41
C ILE A 85 -4.22 -10.63 1.11
N ILE A 86 -4.60 -11.13 2.29
CA ILE A 86 -5.72 -10.58 3.07
C ILE A 86 -5.42 -9.12 3.45
N TYR A 87 -4.22 -8.82 3.94
CA TYR A 87 -3.82 -7.45 4.26
C TYR A 87 -3.84 -6.54 3.05
N PHE A 88 -3.31 -6.99 1.91
CA PHE A 88 -3.32 -6.23 0.66
C PHE A 88 -4.75 -5.90 0.20
N LYS A 89 -5.66 -6.90 0.24
CA LYS A 89 -7.08 -6.71 -0.11
C LYS A 89 -7.76 -5.73 0.84
N ARG A 90 -7.56 -5.90 2.16
CA ARG A 90 -8.16 -5.01 3.17
C ARG A 90 -7.66 -3.57 3.03
N PHE A 91 -6.38 -3.41 2.69
CA PHE A 91 -5.78 -2.10 2.44
C PHE A 91 -6.48 -1.37 1.30
N TYR A 92 -6.57 -2.01 0.12
CA TYR A 92 -7.17 -1.40 -1.07
C TYR A 92 -8.71 -1.41 -1.10
N LEU A 93 -9.35 -1.86 -0.03
CA LEU A 93 -10.77 -1.59 0.22
C LEU A 93 -11.00 -0.24 0.91
N GLN A 94 -9.99 0.29 1.59
CA GLN A 94 -10.05 1.58 2.30
C GLN A 94 -9.31 2.71 1.58
N TRP A 95 -8.27 2.37 0.82
CA TRP A 95 -7.39 3.30 0.11
C TRP A 95 -7.40 3.02 -1.40
N SER A 96 -7.15 4.05 -2.21
CA SER A 96 -6.97 3.91 -3.66
C SER A 96 -5.53 3.50 -4.01
N VAL A 97 -5.37 2.82 -5.15
CA VAL A 97 -4.07 2.51 -5.76
C VAL A 97 -3.31 3.79 -6.12
N MET A 98 -4.02 4.89 -6.34
CA MET A 98 -3.46 6.20 -6.62
C MET A 98 -2.80 6.85 -5.40
N GLU A 99 -3.31 6.60 -4.19
CA GLU A 99 -2.77 7.19 -2.95
C GLU A 99 -1.52 6.46 -2.47
N HIS A 100 -1.55 5.13 -2.52
CA HIS A 100 -0.47 4.28 -2.05
C HIS A 100 -0.01 3.31 -3.13
N GLN A 101 1.28 3.39 -3.47
CA GLN A 101 1.86 2.55 -4.50
C GLN A 101 1.79 1.06 -4.11
N PRO A 102 1.18 0.20 -4.96
CA PRO A 102 0.98 -1.21 -4.66
C PRO A 102 2.28 -2.00 -4.50
N LYS A 103 3.37 -1.60 -5.15
CA LYS A 103 4.70 -2.18 -4.93
C LYS A 103 5.15 -2.05 -3.46
N HIS A 104 4.91 -0.90 -2.84
CA HIS A 104 5.33 -0.64 -1.46
C HIS A 104 4.42 -1.36 -0.46
N ILE A 105 3.10 -1.25 -0.65
CA ILE A 105 2.11 -1.90 0.23
C ILE A 105 2.26 -3.42 0.17
N MET A 106 2.50 -3.99 -1.00
CA MET A 106 2.76 -5.42 -1.17
C MET A 106 3.91 -5.90 -0.26
N LEU A 107 5.05 -5.20 -0.29
CA LEU A 107 6.22 -5.51 0.54
C LEU A 107 5.90 -5.38 2.03
N THR A 108 5.22 -4.31 2.44
CA THR A 108 4.81 -4.11 3.84
C THR A 108 3.83 -5.19 4.31
N CYS A 109 2.89 -5.63 3.46
CA CYS A 109 1.98 -6.73 3.78
C CYS A 109 2.71 -8.05 4.02
N VAL A 110 3.70 -8.38 3.18
CA VAL A 110 4.53 -9.58 3.36
C VAL A 110 5.35 -9.47 4.64
N TYR A 111 6.01 -8.32 4.86
CA TYR A 111 6.82 -8.08 6.06
C TYR A 111 6.00 -8.20 7.36
N ALA A 112 4.82 -7.56 7.41
CA ALA A 112 3.91 -7.64 8.55
C ALA A 112 3.40 -9.06 8.78
N SER A 113 3.11 -9.81 7.71
CA SER A 113 2.67 -11.20 7.80
C SER A 113 3.76 -12.11 8.35
N CYS A 114 5.02 -11.89 7.96
CA CYS A 114 6.15 -12.60 8.55
C CYS A 114 6.27 -12.33 10.06
N LYS A 115 6.12 -11.08 10.51
CA LYS A 115 6.12 -10.75 11.94
C LYS A 115 5.02 -11.46 12.72
N VAL A 116 3.80 -11.50 12.18
CA VAL A 116 2.62 -12.12 12.81
C VAL A 116 2.78 -13.63 12.94
N GLU A 117 3.36 -14.27 11.94
CA GLU A 117 3.60 -15.71 11.92
C GLU A 117 4.93 -16.12 12.57
N GLU A 118 5.54 -15.21 13.35
CA GLU A 118 6.82 -15.40 14.06
C GLU A 118 7.96 -15.86 13.13
N ASN A 119 7.89 -15.50 11.85
CA ASN A 119 8.93 -15.77 10.87
C ASN A 119 9.91 -14.59 10.79
N HIS A 120 11.12 -14.78 11.31
CA HIS A 120 12.14 -13.73 11.35
C HIS A 120 12.72 -13.45 9.95
N VAL A 121 12.28 -12.35 9.34
CA VAL A 121 12.82 -11.81 8.09
C VAL A 121 13.12 -10.33 8.30
N SER A 122 14.31 -9.89 7.90
CA SER A 122 14.65 -8.48 7.96
C SER A 122 14.02 -7.69 6.81
N ALA A 123 13.65 -6.42 7.08
CA ALA A 123 13.13 -5.54 6.02
C ALA A 123 14.17 -5.31 4.92
N GLU A 124 15.46 -5.37 5.25
CA GLU A 124 16.56 -5.29 4.28
C GLU A 124 16.59 -6.46 3.31
N GLU A 125 16.41 -7.69 3.80
CA GLU A 125 16.37 -8.89 2.93
C GLU A 125 15.18 -8.83 1.97
N LEU A 126 14.02 -8.42 2.47
CA LEU A 126 12.82 -8.26 1.66
C LEU A 126 13.01 -7.14 0.61
N GLY A 127 13.61 -6.02 1.02
CA GLY A 127 13.93 -4.88 0.15
C GLY A 127 14.95 -5.23 -0.94
N LYS A 128 16.02 -5.97 -0.60
CA LYS A 128 17.03 -6.44 -1.55
C LYS A 128 16.42 -7.34 -2.64
N GLY A 129 15.50 -8.23 -2.28
CA GLY A 129 14.83 -9.11 -3.23
C GLY A 129 14.02 -8.38 -4.32
N ILE A 130 13.53 -7.17 -4.04
CA ILE A 130 12.66 -6.40 -4.95
C ILE A 130 13.29 -5.04 -5.34
N GLN A 131 14.58 -4.85 -5.03
CA GLN A 131 15.33 -3.61 -5.27
C GLN A 131 14.59 -2.36 -4.74
N GLN A 132 14.14 -2.44 -3.49
CA GLN A 132 13.41 -1.36 -2.83
C GLN A 132 14.09 -0.97 -1.53
N ASP A 133 14.10 0.33 -1.22
CA ASP A 133 14.58 0.82 0.07
C ASP A 133 13.72 0.28 1.22
N HIS A 134 14.38 -0.31 2.21
CA HIS A 134 13.73 -0.90 3.38
C HIS A 134 13.01 0.16 4.23
N GLN A 135 13.42 1.43 4.18
CA GLN A 135 12.75 2.53 4.88
C GLN A 135 11.29 2.68 4.44
N ILE A 136 11.00 2.39 3.17
CA ILE A 136 9.64 2.46 2.64
C ILE A 136 8.75 1.39 3.27
N ILE A 137 9.29 0.20 3.53
CA ILE A 137 8.56 -0.90 4.17
C ILE A 137 8.16 -0.48 5.59
N LEU A 138 9.12 0.10 6.33
CA LEU A 138 8.95 0.54 7.72
C LEU A 138 7.98 1.73 7.83
N ASN A 139 8.10 2.72 6.95
CA ASN A 139 7.22 3.90 6.95
C ASN A 139 5.75 3.54 6.71
N ASN A 140 5.48 2.54 5.87
CA ASN A 140 4.11 2.09 5.59
C ASN A 140 3.57 1.11 6.63
N GLU A 141 4.41 0.57 7.53
CA GLU A 141 4.01 -0.43 8.53
C GLU A 141 2.89 0.10 9.44
N MET A 142 3.05 1.33 9.93
CA MET A 142 2.06 1.96 10.82
C MET A 142 0.71 2.16 10.13
N ILE A 143 0.72 2.55 8.85
CA ILE A 143 -0.50 2.75 8.05
C ILE A 143 -1.23 1.42 7.85
N LEU A 144 -0.48 0.37 7.50
CA LEU A 144 -1.04 -0.96 7.27
C LEU A 144 -1.71 -1.52 8.54
N LEU A 145 -1.06 -1.39 9.70
CA LEU A 145 -1.59 -1.84 10.98
C LEU A 145 -2.88 -1.11 11.37
N LYS A 146 -2.91 0.22 11.17
CA LYS A 146 -4.12 1.03 11.40
C LYS A 146 -5.29 0.58 10.51
N VAL A 147 -5.03 0.33 9.22
CA VAL A 147 -6.06 -0.14 8.27
C VAL A 147 -6.61 -1.51 8.62
N CYS A 148 -5.75 -2.40 9.11
CA CYS A 148 -6.16 -3.71 9.58
C CYS A 148 -6.91 -3.66 10.92
N HIS A 149 -7.12 -2.47 11.51
CA HIS A 149 -7.71 -2.27 12.85
C HIS A 149 -6.99 -3.08 13.93
N PHE A 150 -5.67 -3.30 13.79
CA PHE A 150 -4.89 -4.21 14.63
C PHE A 150 -5.44 -5.65 14.70
N HIS A 151 -6.38 -6.02 13.83
CA HIS A 151 -6.87 -7.39 13.68
C HIS A 151 -5.90 -8.15 12.78
N ILE A 152 -4.77 -8.50 13.38
CA ILE A 152 -3.62 -9.15 12.73
C ILE A 152 -3.63 -10.68 12.88
N LEU A 153 -4.51 -11.23 13.72
CA LEU A 153 -4.65 -12.68 13.90
C LEU A 153 -5.67 -13.25 12.90
N PHE A 154 -5.17 -13.95 11.89
CA PHE A 154 -5.94 -14.92 11.11
C PHE A 154 -5.28 -16.29 11.32
N CYS A 155 -5.58 -16.90 12.47
CA CYS A 155 -5.32 -18.32 12.74
C CYS A 155 -6.60 -19.12 12.46
#